data_AF-A0A7S1LH00-F1
#
_entry.id   AF-A0A7S1LH00-F1
#
_cell.length_a   1.000
_cell.length_b   1.000
_cell.length_c   1.000
_cell.angle_alpha   90.00
_cell.angle_beta   90.00
_cell.angle_gamma   90.00
#
_symmetry.space_group_name_H-M   'P 1'
#
loop_
_entity.id
_entity.type
_entity.pdbx_description
1 polymer ?
#
loop_
_entity_poly.entity_id
_entity_poly.type
_entity_poly.pdbx_seq_one_letter_code
_entity_poly.pdbx_strand_id
1 'polypeptide(L)'
;LGFHDCLRYADGAGGCDGCLEWKGVGDRFGHEVLRRGLLAADVGGDGHNNGLEFVTQALEAIYTRADFPRRTPWTALSPQQSGKSRADLWAFATLVAVQYSLDLNNQVCADPEPHRHWPWGQCHPREGLEDCAVTAPRSLTFTTGRKDCIGDVPDKPAYATTREERHPNPESNGPGTVDFFKRDFGFNGRETVAIMGAHTLGKLNPHQSLFRYTWKTNSGKLLNNGYFRNMARRRDWYFPSDHGKVACKHLGNDRGERPLARWMPHVRGDKVTGGPVQWLQEKLVCRRWNKTSIVVDTCPEADLIWRFVNGIDETMLPCEIGLFVHFNVSATGIPFGCQGFEKFNMEHWGGFDPATGFIRNHWNRWTKINGRRVEPLCPSQTLAEPPSDQPLHEIVEHFADRTENWLEVFFPTLEKMLANGYADGDLQAAPAEGMSGVSCPFQNEDDIRHGRTQYTCTRS
;
A
#
# COMPACT_ATOMS: atom_id res chain seq x y z
N LEU A 1 -5.86 2.53 8.22
CA LEU A 1 -6.89 2.60 9.27
C LEU A 1 -8.27 2.22 8.74
N GLY A 2 -8.84 2.91 7.75
CA GLY A 2 -10.20 2.57 7.26
C GLY A 2 -10.43 1.10 6.89
N PHE A 3 -9.44 0.40 6.34
CA PHE A 3 -9.51 -1.05 6.14
C PHE A 3 -9.54 -1.84 7.46
N HIS A 4 -8.63 -1.51 8.38
CA HIS A 4 -8.43 -2.23 9.65
C HIS A 4 -9.62 -2.07 10.60
N ASP A 5 -10.18 -0.87 10.71
CA ASP A 5 -11.40 -0.61 11.48
C ASP A 5 -12.59 -1.44 10.97
N CYS A 6 -12.62 -1.75 9.68
CA CYS A 6 -13.72 -2.48 9.07
C CYS A 6 -13.52 -4.01 9.06
N LEU A 7 -12.50 -4.52 9.75
CA LEU A 7 -12.34 -5.96 9.97
C LEU A 7 -13.44 -6.48 10.89
N ARG A 8 -13.85 -7.71 10.63
CA ARG A 8 -14.79 -8.43 11.52
C ARG A 8 -14.01 -9.11 12.63
N TYR A 9 -14.61 -9.20 13.80
CA TYR A 9 -14.10 -10.05 14.87
C TYR A 9 -14.26 -11.53 14.51
N ALA A 10 -13.47 -12.40 15.14
CA ALA A 10 -13.47 -13.85 14.94
C ALA A 10 -14.87 -14.49 15.10
N ASP A 11 -15.70 -13.93 15.99
CA ASP A 11 -17.09 -14.35 16.23
C ASP A 11 -18.09 -13.88 15.15
N GLY A 12 -17.65 -13.07 14.18
CA GLY A 12 -18.46 -12.55 13.08
C GLY A 12 -19.10 -11.18 13.35
N ALA A 13 -19.05 -10.66 14.57
CA ALA A 13 -19.47 -9.30 14.88
C ALA A 13 -18.40 -8.27 14.49
N GLY A 14 -18.56 -7.02 14.91
CA GLY A 14 -17.65 -5.92 14.55
C GLY A 14 -17.87 -5.47 13.11
N GLY A 15 -16.81 -5.06 12.43
CA GLY A 15 -16.86 -4.21 11.24
C GLY A 15 -16.50 -2.78 11.65
N CYS A 16 -16.85 -1.79 10.83
CA CYS A 16 -16.46 -0.39 11.02
C CYS A 16 -17.09 0.23 12.27
N ASP A 17 -16.54 -0.06 13.44
CA ASP A 17 -17.12 0.22 14.76
C ASP A 17 -16.23 1.14 15.62
N GLY A 18 -15.13 1.65 15.07
CA GLY A 18 -14.24 2.56 15.77
C GLY A 18 -13.41 1.88 16.85
N CYS A 19 -13.19 0.56 16.75
CA CYS A 19 -12.26 -0.21 17.57
C CYS A 19 -11.15 -0.85 16.74
N LEU A 20 -10.08 -1.25 17.44
CA LEU A 20 -9.06 -2.14 16.90
C LEU A 20 -8.67 -3.18 17.94
N GLU A 21 -8.49 -4.43 17.52
CA GLU A 21 -7.76 -5.43 18.30
C GLU A 21 -6.39 -4.86 18.65
N TRP A 22 -6.12 -4.74 19.95
CA TRP A 22 -4.93 -4.02 20.45
C TRP A 22 -3.70 -4.90 20.63
N LYS A 23 -3.82 -6.20 20.36
CA LYS A 23 -2.72 -7.15 20.45
C LYS A 23 -1.59 -6.75 19.49
N GLY A 24 -0.38 -6.61 20.02
CA GLY A 24 0.81 -6.22 19.24
C GLY A 24 0.87 -4.75 18.82
N VAL A 25 -0.16 -3.93 19.13
CA VAL A 25 -0.17 -2.52 18.75
C VAL A 25 0.86 -1.74 19.57
N GLY A 26 1.85 -1.17 18.87
CA GLY A 26 2.94 -0.39 19.46
C GLY A 26 4.25 -1.19 19.56
N ASP A 27 4.20 -2.51 19.35
CA ASP A 27 5.39 -3.35 19.37
C ASP A 27 6.34 -2.98 18.21
N ARG A 28 7.65 -3.17 18.43
CA ARG A 28 8.64 -2.91 17.38
C ARG A 28 9.68 -4.01 17.32
N PHE A 29 9.91 -4.52 16.12
CA PHE A 29 11.04 -5.40 15.85
C PHE A 29 12.33 -4.58 15.83
N GLY A 30 13.22 -4.81 16.79
CA GLY A 30 14.50 -4.10 16.84
C GLY A 30 15.49 -4.56 15.77
N HIS A 31 16.54 -3.76 15.55
CA HIS A 31 17.57 -4.07 14.54
C HIS A 31 18.36 -5.34 14.88
N GLU A 32 18.40 -5.71 16.14
CA GLU A 32 19.05 -6.90 16.67
C GLU A 32 18.35 -8.20 16.30
N VAL A 33 17.04 -8.18 16.04
CA VAL A 33 16.29 -9.39 15.62
C VAL A 33 16.14 -9.48 14.10
N LEU A 34 16.08 -8.35 13.40
CA LEU A 34 15.91 -8.32 11.95
C LEU A 34 17.11 -8.96 11.23
N ARG A 35 16.83 -9.78 10.23
CA ARG A 35 17.80 -10.51 9.39
C ARG A 35 18.70 -11.50 10.15
N ARG A 36 18.27 -11.96 11.34
CA ARG A 36 19.03 -12.89 12.18
C ARG A 36 18.43 -14.30 12.28
N GLY A 37 17.27 -14.53 11.66
CA GLY A 37 16.56 -15.81 11.76
C GLY A 37 16.03 -16.12 13.15
N LEU A 38 15.77 -15.09 13.96
CA LEU A 38 15.40 -15.26 15.37
C LEU A 38 13.88 -15.27 15.60
N LEU A 39 13.09 -14.80 14.64
CA LEU A 39 11.64 -14.75 14.77
C LEU A 39 11.01 -16.10 14.41
N ALA A 40 9.97 -16.49 15.15
CA ALA A 40 9.24 -17.72 14.85
C ALA A 40 8.55 -17.66 13.47
N ALA A 41 8.14 -18.82 12.96
CA ALA A 41 7.64 -18.96 11.59
C ALA A 41 6.34 -18.16 11.34
N ASP A 42 5.49 -18.10 12.35
CA ASP A 42 4.16 -17.48 12.37
C ASP A 42 4.19 -15.97 12.58
N VAL A 43 5.29 -15.41 13.11
CA VAL A 43 5.42 -13.97 13.36
C VAL A 43 5.27 -13.17 12.06
N GLY A 44 4.37 -12.19 12.08
CA GLY A 44 4.10 -11.28 10.96
C GLY A 44 3.20 -11.85 9.86
N GLY A 45 2.75 -13.10 9.99
CA GLY A 45 1.76 -13.72 9.11
C GLY A 45 0.31 -13.54 9.58
N ASP A 46 0.12 -12.96 10.77
CA ASP A 46 -1.17 -12.75 11.45
C ASP A 46 -1.82 -11.40 11.15
N GLY A 47 -1.18 -10.51 10.38
CA GLY A 47 -1.80 -9.32 9.80
C GLY A 47 -2.24 -8.22 10.78
N HIS A 48 -1.80 -8.26 12.03
CA HIS A 48 -2.25 -7.39 13.14
C HIS A 48 -2.15 -5.87 12.90
N ASN A 49 -2.79 -5.09 13.79
CA ASN A 49 -2.92 -3.63 13.73
C ASN A 49 -1.67 -2.81 14.11
N ASN A 50 -0.50 -3.44 14.23
CA ASN A 50 0.71 -2.75 14.66
C ASN A 50 1.10 -1.58 13.73
N GLY A 51 1.54 -0.47 14.33
CA GLY A 51 1.85 0.77 13.64
C GLY A 51 0.67 1.73 13.47
N LEU A 52 -0.57 1.32 13.77
CA LEU A 52 -1.75 2.19 13.68
C LEU A 52 -1.93 3.13 14.88
N GLU A 53 -1.19 2.92 15.98
CA GLU A 53 -1.26 3.73 17.20
C GLU A 53 -1.29 5.25 16.94
N PHE A 54 -0.37 5.77 16.13
CA PHE A 54 -0.27 7.21 15.91
C PHE A 54 -1.47 7.79 15.15
N VAL A 55 -1.98 7.06 14.15
CA VAL A 55 -3.12 7.56 13.36
C VAL A 55 -4.41 7.51 14.17
N THR A 56 -4.60 6.49 15.02
CA THR A 56 -5.77 6.43 15.91
C THR A 56 -5.70 7.50 17.00
N GLN A 57 -4.52 7.79 17.56
CA GLN A 57 -4.34 8.88 18.54
C GLN A 57 -4.64 10.26 17.92
N ALA A 58 -4.16 10.50 16.68
CA ALA A 58 -4.43 11.75 15.98
C ALA A 58 -5.92 11.93 15.68
N LEU A 59 -6.60 10.87 15.21
CA LEU A 59 -8.03 10.91 14.95
C LEU A 59 -8.86 10.99 16.23
N GLU A 60 -8.43 10.38 17.34
CA GLU A 60 -9.08 10.55 18.64
C GLU A 60 -8.96 11.98 19.16
N ALA A 61 -7.82 12.64 18.92
CA ALA A 61 -7.66 14.05 19.25
C ALA A 61 -8.62 14.93 18.43
N ILE A 62 -8.80 14.64 17.14
CA ILE A 62 -9.82 15.31 16.29
C ILE A 62 -11.23 15.02 16.82
N TYR A 63 -11.51 13.77 17.23
CA TYR A 63 -12.81 13.34 17.72
C TYR A 63 -13.22 14.06 19.01
N THR A 64 -12.28 14.20 19.94
CA THR A 64 -12.55 14.64 21.32
C THR A 64 -12.32 16.13 21.54
N ARG A 65 -11.48 16.79 20.73
CA ARG A 65 -11.05 18.17 20.96
C ARG A 65 -11.43 19.10 19.82
N ALA A 66 -12.23 20.12 20.14
CA ALA A 66 -12.72 21.10 19.16
C ALA A 66 -11.63 22.04 18.61
N ASP A 67 -10.49 22.12 19.29
CA ASP A 67 -9.35 23.01 18.99
C ASP A 67 -8.16 22.30 18.33
N PHE A 68 -8.34 21.04 17.92
CA PHE A 68 -7.28 20.20 17.34
C PHE A 68 -7.55 19.89 15.85
N PRO A 69 -6.50 19.85 15.00
CA PRO A 69 -5.10 20.20 15.30
C PRO A 69 -4.87 21.72 15.38
N ARG A 70 -3.69 22.12 15.84
CA ARG A 70 -3.32 23.55 15.80
C ARG A 70 -3.21 24.03 14.36
N ARG A 71 -3.48 25.32 14.12
CA ARG A 71 -3.37 25.99 12.80
C ARG A 71 -4.37 25.48 11.75
N THR A 72 -5.53 24.99 12.20
CA THR A 72 -6.71 24.72 11.38
C THR A 72 -7.89 25.52 11.94
N PRO A 73 -8.98 25.69 11.17
CA PRO A 73 -10.23 26.20 11.70
C PRO A 73 -10.68 25.31 12.87
N TRP A 74 -11.08 25.93 13.99
CA TRP A 74 -11.70 25.22 15.11
C TRP A 74 -13.22 25.20 14.96
N THR A 75 -13.87 24.29 15.68
CA THR A 75 -15.33 24.24 15.81
C THR A 75 -15.74 24.62 17.23
N ALA A 76 -17.00 24.99 17.43
CA ALA A 76 -17.52 25.28 18.78
C ALA A 76 -17.62 24.02 19.66
N LEU A 77 -17.88 22.86 19.03
CA LEU A 77 -17.98 21.55 19.65
C LEU A 77 -17.09 20.56 18.91
N SER A 78 -16.49 19.62 19.62
CA SER A 78 -15.81 18.47 18.99
C SER A 78 -16.83 17.54 18.32
N PRO A 79 -16.42 16.68 17.36
CA PRO A 79 -17.29 15.66 16.80
C PRO A 79 -18.02 14.84 17.88
N GLN A 80 -17.33 14.40 18.93
CA GLN A 80 -17.92 13.70 20.06
C GLN A 80 -18.99 14.53 20.77
N GLN A 81 -18.70 15.79 21.10
CA GLN A 81 -19.67 16.69 21.77
C GLN A 81 -20.87 17.02 20.89
N SER A 82 -20.71 17.00 19.57
CA SER A 82 -21.79 17.19 18.60
C SER A 82 -22.62 15.92 18.33
N GLY A 83 -22.31 14.82 19.02
CA GLY A 83 -23.04 13.55 18.90
C GLY A 83 -22.68 12.71 17.67
N LYS A 84 -21.52 12.96 17.03
CA LYS A 84 -20.97 12.06 16.00
C LYS A 84 -20.20 10.94 16.67
N SER A 85 -20.11 9.80 15.99
CA SER A 85 -19.32 8.65 16.44
C SER A 85 -17.88 8.73 15.92
N ARG A 86 -16.96 8.09 16.65
CA ARG A 86 -15.57 7.88 16.23
C ARG A 86 -15.51 7.03 14.97
N ALA A 87 -16.33 5.99 14.90
CA ALA A 87 -16.44 5.11 13.74
C ALA A 87 -16.79 5.88 12.45
N ASP A 88 -17.75 6.82 12.54
CA ASP A 88 -18.07 7.70 11.40
C ASP A 88 -16.91 8.64 11.05
N LEU A 89 -16.18 9.17 12.05
CA LEU A 89 -15.00 9.99 11.80
C LEU A 89 -13.90 9.21 11.06
N TRP A 90 -13.62 7.96 11.46
CA TRP A 90 -12.58 7.14 10.83
C TRP A 90 -12.94 6.76 9.39
N ALA A 91 -14.21 6.41 9.13
CA ALA A 91 -14.71 6.19 7.78
C ALA A 91 -14.65 7.46 6.93
N PHE A 92 -15.07 8.61 7.46
CA PHE A 92 -15.02 9.88 6.76
C PHE A 92 -13.58 10.30 6.43
N ALA A 93 -12.67 10.18 7.40
CA ALA A 93 -11.25 10.49 7.22
C ALA A 93 -10.60 9.63 6.11
N THR A 94 -11.07 8.39 5.94
CA THR A 94 -10.62 7.51 4.86
C THR A 94 -11.03 8.06 3.49
N LEU A 95 -12.27 8.51 3.33
CA LEU A 95 -12.73 9.13 2.08
C LEU A 95 -11.98 10.45 1.78
N VAL A 96 -11.76 11.28 2.82
CA VAL A 96 -10.98 12.52 2.69
C VAL A 96 -9.55 12.23 2.25
N ALA A 97 -8.90 11.19 2.80
CA ALA A 97 -7.55 10.82 2.40
C ALA A 97 -7.46 10.37 0.93
N VAL A 98 -8.47 9.67 0.42
CA VAL A 98 -8.58 9.27 -1.00
C VAL A 98 -8.75 10.50 -1.89
N GLN A 99 -9.69 11.39 -1.55
CA GLN A 99 -9.91 12.62 -2.31
C GLN A 99 -8.66 13.50 -2.33
N TYR A 100 -8.03 13.71 -1.17
CA TYR A 100 -6.77 14.45 -1.06
C TYR A 100 -5.68 13.85 -1.95
N SER A 101 -5.54 12.53 -1.97
CA SER A 101 -4.50 11.85 -2.78
C SER A 101 -4.77 11.94 -4.29
N LEU A 102 -6.05 12.00 -4.69
CA LEU A 102 -6.46 12.24 -6.08
C LEU A 102 -6.21 13.70 -6.50
N ASP A 103 -6.56 14.66 -5.65
CA ASP A 103 -6.32 16.07 -5.89
C ASP A 103 -4.82 16.38 -5.98
N LEU A 104 -4.02 15.76 -5.11
CA LEU A 104 -2.56 15.86 -5.14
C LEU A 104 -1.98 15.27 -6.44
N ASN A 105 -2.48 14.11 -6.87
CA ASN A 105 -2.10 13.52 -8.17
C ASN A 105 -2.31 14.52 -9.31
N ASN A 106 -3.49 15.13 -9.37
CA ASN A 106 -3.85 16.04 -10.43
C ASN A 106 -3.07 17.37 -10.37
N GLN A 107 -2.71 17.84 -9.18
CA GLN A 107 -1.82 18.98 -9.03
C GLN A 107 -0.42 18.69 -9.57
N VAL A 108 0.14 17.51 -9.26
CA VAL A 108 1.45 17.10 -9.82
C VAL A 108 1.38 17.03 -11.34
N CYS A 109 0.27 16.56 -11.92
CA CYS A 109 0.09 16.49 -13.36
C CYS A 109 -0.13 17.84 -14.05
N ALA A 110 -0.70 18.82 -13.34
CA ALA A 110 -0.91 20.18 -13.84
C ALA A 110 0.30 21.09 -13.66
N ASP A 111 1.24 20.72 -12.80
CA ASP A 111 2.46 21.50 -12.52
C ASP A 111 3.42 21.41 -13.71
N PRO A 112 3.89 22.54 -14.27
CA PRO A 112 4.90 22.54 -15.33
C PRO A 112 6.32 22.27 -14.83
N GLU A 113 6.59 22.37 -13.53
CA GLU A 113 7.89 22.08 -12.91
C GLU A 113 7.76 21.22 -11.62
N PRO A 114 7.11 20.04 -11.67
CA PRO A 114 6.78 19.28 -10.45
C PRO A 114 8.02 18.82 -9.69
N HIS A 115 9.14 18.58 -10.39
CA HIS A 115 10.41 18.24 -9.75
C HIS A 115 11.00 19.36 -8.89
N ARG A 116 10.61 20.62 -9.16
CA ARG A 116 11.03 21.80 -8.40
C ARG A 116 10.13 22.06 -7.21
N HIS A 117 8.82 21.92 -7.39
CA HIS A 117 7.83 22.16 -6.33
C HIS A 117 7.62 20.97 -5.39
N TRP A 118 7.92 19.74 -5.85
CA TRP A 118 7.83 18.50 -5.08
C TRP A 118 9.18 17.78 -4.95
N PRO A 119 10.25 18.46 -4.46
CA PRO A 119 11.63 17.97 -4.54
C PRO A 119 11.90 16.73 -3.65
N TRP A 120 10.98 16.41 -2.74
CA TRP A 120 11.11 15.32 -1.77
C TRP A 120 10.28 14.07 -2.12
N GLY A 121 9.76 13.97 -3.36
CA GLY A 121 9.37 12.68 -3.95
C GLY A 121 7.88 12.47 -4.16
N GLN A 122 7.32 13.09 -5.20
CA GLN A 122 6.02 12.76 -5.81
C GLN A 122 6.15 12.69 -7.35
N CYS A 123 7.02 11.81 -7.83
CA CYS A 123 7.30 11.58 -9.24
C CYS A 123 6.12 10.86 -9.90
N HIS A 124 5.48 11.46 -10.90
CA HIS A 124 4.41 10.81 -11.63
C HIS A 124 4.96 10.11 -12.89
N PRO A 125 4.85 8.77 -13.04
CA PRO A 125 5.42 8.06 -14.20
C PRO A 125 4.75 8.43 -15.54
N ARG A 126 3.58 9.07 -15.49
CA ARG A 126 2.84 9.58 -16.65
C ARG A 126 2.88 11.10 -16.79
N GLU A 127 3.75 11.79 -16.06
CA GLU A 127 3.95 13.24 -16.22
C GLU A 127 4.09 13.63 -17.70
N GLY A 128 3.39 14.69 -18.10
CA GLY A 128 3.37 15.19 -19.48
C GLY A 128 2.52 14.38 -20.47
N LEU A 129 1.83 13.33 -20.03
CA LEU A 129 0.92 12.54 -20.85
C LEU A 129 -0.55 12.88 -20.56
N GLU A 130 -1.41 12.67 -21.56
CA GLU A 130 -2.84 12.98 -21.49
C GLU A 130 -3.57 12.24 -20.36
N ASP A 131 -3.07 11.06 -19.96
CA ASP A 131 -3.63 10.24 -18.88
C ASP A 131 -2.85 10.39 -17.55
N CYS A 132 -2.10 11.48 -17.37
CA CYS A 132 -1.51 11.82 -16.08
C CYS A 132 -2.60 12.17 -15.06
N ALA A 133 -3.41 13.17 -15.42
CA ALA A 133 -4.51 13.62 -14.59
C ALA A 133 -5.62 12.58 -14.59
N VAL A 134 -6.23 12.41 -13.44
CA VAL A 134 -7.22 11.39 -13.16
C VAL A 134 -8.56 12.07 -12.95
N THR A 135 -9.57 11.64 -13.69
CA THR A 135 -10.94 12.09 -13.47
C THR A 135 -11.63 11.11 -12.53
N ALA A 136 -12.12 11.60 -11.40
CA ALA A 136 -12.95 10.79 -10.52
C ALA A 136 -14.26 10.41 -11.26
N PRO A 137 -14.68 9.13 -11.25
CA PRO A 137 -15.87 8.68 -11.99
C PRO A 137 -17.16 9.28 -11.42
N ARG A 138 -17.15 9.61 -10.13
CA ARG A 138 -18.19 10.30 -9.37
C ARG A 138 -17.60 10.77 -8.05
N SER A 139 -18.33 11.58 -7.30
CA SER A 139 -17.99 11.85 -5.89
C SER A 139 -18.11 10.58 -5.04
N LEU A 140 -17.26 10.47 -4.02
CA LEU A 140 -17.39 9.46 -2.97
C LEU A 140 -18.62 9.74 -2.12
N THR A 141 -19.38 8.70 -1.81
CA THR A 141 -20.57 8.76 -0.96
C THR A 141 -20.18 8.44 0.46
N PHE A 142 -20.36 9.40 1.36
CA PHE A 142 -20.25 9.14 2.79
C PHE A 142 -21.62 8.77 3.35
N THR A 143 -21.70 7.60 3.98
CA THR A 143 -22.84 7.20 4.83
C THR A 143 -22.44 7.36 6.30
N THR A 144 -23.40 7.70 7.16
CA THR A 144 -23.24 7.92 8.61
C THR A 144 -24.23 7.04 9.38
N GLY A 145 -24.02 6.89 10.68
CA GLY A 145 -24.82 6.03 11.56
C GLY A 145 -24.01 4.91 12.21
N ARG A 146 -22.69 4.86 11.99
CA ARG A 146 -21.83 3.87 12.63
C ARG A 146 -21.84 4.06 14.14
N LYS A 147 -21.83 2.96 14.88
CA LYS A 147 -21.86 2.95 16.33
C LYS A 147 -20.46 2.67 16.86
N ASP A 148 -20.03 3.49 17.80
CA ASP A 148 -18.78 3.24 18.51
C ASP A 148 -18.90 1.95 19.33
N CYS A 149 -17.92 1.08 19.15
CA CYS A 149 -17.61 0.02 20.09
C CYS A 149 -17.23 0.60 21.47
N ILE A 150 -17.14 -0.28 22.47
CA ILE A 150 -16.59 0.04 23.78
C ILE A 150 -15.30 -0.74 23.93
N GLY A 151 -14.17 -0.03 24.03
CA GLY A 151 -12.89 -0.65 24.33
C GLY A 151 -12.87 -1.30 25.71
N ASP A 152 -12.20 -2.44 25.82
CA ASP A 152 -12.17 -3.29 27.02
C ASP A 152 -10.74 -3.60 27.50
N VAL A 153 -9.72 -2.99 26.88
CA VAL A 153 -8.31 -3.18 27.29
C VAL A 153 -7.93 -2.19 28.40
N PRO A 154 -7.54 -2.65 29.61
CA PRO A 154 -7.11 -1.77 30.69
C PRO A 154 -5.92 -0.89 30.32
N ASP A 155 -5.92 0.36 30.79
CA ASP A 155 -4.85 1.36 30.57
C ASP A 155 -4.53 1.66 29.09
N LYS A 156 -5.46 1.36 28.18
CA LYS A 156 -5.38 1.65 26.75
C LYS A 156 -6.49 2.62 26.32
N PRO A 157 -6.39 3.20 25.10
CA PRO A 157 -7.41 4.11 24.59
C PRO A 157 -8.81 3.46 24.53
N ALA A 158 -9.87 4.28 24.55
CA ALA A 158 -11.27 3.82 24.58
C ALA A 158 -11.74 3.02 23.34
N TYR A 159 -10.89 2.90 22.33
CA TYR A 159 -11.07 2.16 21.08
C TYR A 159 -10.17 0.91 21.00
N ALA A 160 -9.44 0.57 22.05
CA ALA A 160 -8.64 -0.64 22.12
C ALA A 160 -9.52 -1.81 22.59
N THR A 161 -9.56 -2.90 21.83
CA THR A 161 -10.30 -4.11 22.23
C THR A 161 -9.43 -5.37 22.35
N THR A 162 -9.84 -6.29 23.24
CA THR A 162 -9.27 -7.65 23.36
C THR A 162 -9.88 -8.64 22.37
N ARG A 163 -10.96 -8.25 21.68
CA ARG A 163 -11.64 -9.10 20.71
C ARG A 163 -10.73 -9.36 19.52
N GLU A 164 -10.54 -10.64 19.22
CA GLU A 164 -9.71 -11.09 18.10
C GLU A 164 -10.37 -10.70 16.76
N GLU A 165 -9.61 -10.05 15.89
CA GLU A 165 -10.01 -9.70 14.53
C GLU A 165 -9.57 -10.78 13.53
N ARG A 166 -10.36 -10.96 12.47
CA ARG A 166 -9.95 -11.79 11.34
C ARG A 166 -9.09 -10.98 10.40
N HIS A 167 -7.78 -11.13 10.54
CA HIS A 167 -6.79 -10.46 9.69
C HIS A 167 -6.47 -11.22 8.39
N PRO A 168 -6.11 -10.52 7.31
CA PRO A 168 -5.53 -11.15 6.13
C PRO A 168 -4.08 -11.60 6.38
N ASN A 169 -3.64 -12.66 5.70
CA ASN A 169 -2.25 -13.11 5.77
C ASN A 169 -1.42 -12.50 4.62
N PRO A 170 -0.44 -11.62 4.91
CA PRO A 170 0.39 -10.98 3.89
C PRO A 170 1.30 -11.95 3.12
N GLU A 171 1.57 -13.13 3.68
CA GLU A 171 2.41 -14.17 3.08
C GLU A 171 1.62 -15.18 2.24
N SER A 172 0.29 -15.05 2.17
CA SER A 172 -0.57 -15.90 1.33
C SER A 172 -0.39 -15.63 -0.16
N ASN A 173 -1.25 -16.16 -1.02
CA ASN A 173 -1.25 -15.92 -2.47
C ASN A 173 -2.57 -15.26 -2.94
N GLY A 174 -2.78 -15.17 -4.25
CA GLY A 174 -3.99 -14.60 -4.85
C GLY A 174 -5.27 -15.27 -4.36
N PRO A 175 -5.40 -16.61 -4.43
CA PRO A 175 -6.55 -17.33 -3.87
C PRO A 175 -6.82 -16.99 -2.41
N GLY A 176 -5.81 -17.03 -1.53
CA GLY A 176 -6.01 -16.68 -0.12
C GLY A 176 -6.43 -15.22 0.10
N THR A 177 -6.06 -14.30 -0.80
CA THR A 177 -6.51 -12.90 -0.78
C THR A 177 -7.99 -12.81 -1.17
N VAL A 178 -8.39 -13.49 -2.24
CA VAL A 178 -9.81 -13.56 -2.66
C VAL A 178 -10.67 -14.22 -1.59
N ASP A 179 -10.21 -15.31 -0.99
CA ASP A 179 -10.93 -16.02 0.07
C ASP A 179 -11.20 -15.11 1.27
N PHE A 180 -10.20 -14.33 1.68
CA PHE A 180 -10.34 -13.34 2.76
C PHE A 180 -11.39 -12.28 2.42
N PHE A 181 -11.25 -11.59 1.28
CA PHE A 181 -12.14 -10.49 0.92
C PHE A 181 -13.57 -10.96 0.63
N LYS A 182 -13.73 -12.14 0.03
CA LYS A 182 -15.03 -12.78 -0.17
C LYS A 182 -15.70 -13.08 1.17
N ARG A 183 -14.96 -13.67 2.12
CA ARG A 183 -15.49 -14.06 3.43
C ARG A 183 -15.88 -12.86 4.28
N ASP A 184 -15.00 -11.87 4.42
CA ASP A 184 -15.17 -10.80 5.42
C ASP A 184 -15.84 -9.53 4.87
N PHE A 185 -15.83 -9.34 3.55
CA PHE A 185 -16.41 -8.15 2.90
C PHE A 185 -17.42 -8.48 1.79
N GLY A 186 -17.61 -9.77 1.45
CA GLY A 186 -18.50 -10.18 0.36
C GLY A 186 -18.02 -9.68 -1.00
N PHE A 187 -16.72 -9.53 -1.21
CA PHE A 187 -16.15 -9.06 -2.47
C PHE A 187 -16.05 -10.18 -3.50
N ASN A 188 -16.34 -9.86 -4.76
CA ASN A 188 -15.95 -10.68 -5.90
C ASN A 188 -14.46 -10.46 -6.25
N GLY A 189 -13.95 -11.15 -7.28
CA GLY A 189 -12.57 -11.04 -7.73
C GLY A 189 -12.21 -9.63 -8.21
N ARG A 190 -13.12 -8.95 -8.92
CA ARG A 190 -12.92 -7.59 -9.43
C ARG A 190 -12.87 -6.54 -8.32
N GLU A 191 -13.75 -6.64 -7.33
CA GLU A 191 -13.74 -5.81 -6.11
C GLU A 191 -12.47 -6.07 -5.28
N THR A 192 -12.08 -7.34 -5.12
CA THR A 192 -10.84 -7.73 -4.42
C THR A 192 -9.60 -7.10 -5.06
N VAL A 193 -9.45 -7.22 -6.39
CA VAL A 193 -8.31 -6.60 -7.09
C VAL A 193 -8.38 -5.06 -6.98
N ALA A 194 -9.58 -4.48 -7.05
CA ALA A 194 -9.75 -3.03 -7.00
C ALA A 194 -9.35 -2.44 -5.64
N ILE A 195 -9.79 -3.03 -4.52
CA ILE A 195 -9.50 -2.50 -3.18
C ILE A 195 -8.00 -2.57 -2.85
N MET A 196 -7.31 -3.61 -3.34
CA MET A 196 -5.86 -3.75 -3.20
C MET A 196 -5.09 -2.61 -3.88
N GLY A 197 -5.69 -1.93 -4.86
CA GLY A 197 -5.15 -0.72 -5.48
C GLY A 197 -4.88 0.42 -4.50
N ALA A 198 -5.49 0.42 -3.30
CA ALA A 198 -5.18 1.38 -2.24
C ALA A 198 -3.69 1.38 -1.87
N HIS A 199 -2.99 0.25 -2.07
CA HIS A 199 -1.54 0.14 -1.91
C HIS A 199 -0.73 0.96 -2.91
N THR A 200 -1.34 1.65 -3.88
CA THR A 200 -0.62 2.74 -4.59
C THR A 200 -0.16 3.84 -3.63
N LEU A 201 -0.80 3.96 -2.46
CA LEU A 201 -0.48 4.91 -1.40
C LEU A 201 0.35 4.26 -0.29
N GLY A 202 1.32 5.00 0.23
CA GLY A 202 2.08 4.66 1.43
C GLY A 202 3.29 3.75 1.20
N LYS A 203 3.65 3.04 2.27
CA LYS A 203 4.82 2.16 2.33
C LYS A 203 4.70 1.16 3.47
N LEU A 204 5.56 0.14 3.44
CA LEU A 204 5.73 -0.85 4.49
C LEU A 204 6.80 -0.41 5.49
N ASN A 205 6.74 -0.94 6.72
CA ASN A 205 7.70 -0.63 7.78
C ASN A 205 8.26 -1.91 8.42
N PRO A 206 9.56 -2.21 8.29
CA PRO A 206 10.12 -3.46 8.80
C PRO A 206 10.06 -3.59 10.32
N HIS A 207 10.02 -2.47 11.04
CA HIS A 207 9.93 -2.48 12.49
C HIS A 207 8.51 -2.77 12.97
N GLN A 208 7.49 -2.66 12.11
CA GLN A 208 6.09 -2.91 12.45
C GLN A 208 5.58 -4.22 11.85
N SER A 209 5.98 -4.57 10.62
CA SER A 209 5.44 -5.71 9.88
C SER A 209 6.49 -6.64 9.27
N LEU A 210 7.79 -6.44 9.53
CA LEU A 210 8.93 -7.14 8.90
C LEU A 210 9.13 -6.83 7.41
N PHE A 211 8.08 -6.42 6.69
CA PHE A 211 8.15 -6.05 5.29
C PHE A 211 8.75 -4.65 5.07
N ARG A 212 9.38 -4.45 3.92
CA ARG A 212 10.19 -3.26 3.61
C ARG A 212 9.73 -2.56 2.34
N TYR A 213 10.11 -1.28 2.26
CA TYR A 213 10.00 -0.44 1.07
C TYR A 213 8.58 0.00 0.72
N THR A 214 8.31 0.34 -0.53
CA THR A 214 7.07 0.98 -0.97
C THR A 214 6.52 0.29 -2.21
N TRP A 215 5.20 0.32 -2.38
CA TRP A 215 4.58 -0.16 -3.61
C TRP A 215 4.91 0.72 -4.81
N LYS A 216 5.05 2.04 -4.59
CA LYS A 216 5.43 3.04 -5.60
C LYS A 216 6.51 4.00 -5.11
N THR A 217 7.70 3.80 -5.67
CA THR A 217 8.87 4.66 -5.43
C THR A 217 8.54 6.10 -5.78
N ASN A 218 8.72 6.99 -4.79
CA ASN A 218 8.52 8.43 -4.93
C ASN A 218 7.11 8.82 -5.43
N SER A 219 6.08 8.00 -5.30
CA SER A 219 4.69 8.37 -5.70
C SER A 219 3.66 7.99 -4.65
N GLY A 220 4.10 7.60 -3.44
CA GLY A 220 3.22 7.02 -2.42
C GLY A 220 2.16 7.95 -1.81
N LYS A 221 1.96 9.17 -2.33
CA LYS A 221 0.79 10.01 -1.97
C LYS A 221 -0.12 10.28 -3.17
N LEU A 222 0.16 9.71 -4.34
CA LEU A 222 -0.59 9.96 -5.58
C LEU A 222 -1.55 8.80 -5.84
N LEU A 223 -2.85 9.09 -5.86
CA LEU A 223 -3.86 8.09 -6.20
C LEU A 223 -3.94 7.95 -7.73
N ASN A 224 -3.34 6.88 -8.25
CA ASN A 224 -3.36 6.50 -9.66
C ASN A 224 -3.17 4.99 -9.81
N ASN A 225 -3.24 4.46 -11.03
CA ASN A 225 -3.09 3.02 -11.28
C ASN A 225 -1.63 2.51 -11.25
N GLY A 226 -0.68 3.27 -10.70
CA GLY A 226 0.73 2.90 -10.64
C GLY A 226 0.99 1.54 -10.01
N TYR A 227 0.20 1.17 -8.98
CA TYR A 227 0.23 -0.15 -8.36
C TYR A 227 0.03 -1.30 -9.36
N PHE A 228 -1.04 -1.25 -10.16
CA PHE A 228 -1.34 -2.26 -11.17
C PHE A 228 -0.35 -2.23 -12.33
N ARG A 229 0.09 -1.04 -12.73
CA ARG A 229 1.15 -0.88 -13.75
C ARG A 229 2.43 -1.58 -13.34
N ASN A 230 2.85 -1.43 -12.08
CA ASN A 230 3.99 -2.16 -11.54
C ASN A 230 3.73 -3.66 -11.56
N MET A 231 2.57 -4.11 -11.08
CA MET A 231 2.22 -5.53 -10.99
C MET A 231 2.33 -6.20 -12.37
N ALA A 232 1.72 -5.58 -13.38
CA ALA A 232 1.70 -6.02 -14.76
C ALA A 232 3.01 -5.72 -15.54
N ARG A 233 4.07 -5.26 -14.87
CA ARG A 233 5.38 -4.95 -15.47
C ARG A 233 5.27 -3.95 -16.63
N ARG A 234 4.32 -3.01 -16.57
CA ARG A 234 4.20 -1.93 -17.56
C ARG A 234 5.49 -1.10 -17.57
N ARG A 235 5.87 -0.64 -18.76
CA ARG A 235 7.07 0.19 -18.91
C ARG A 235 6.82 1.57 -18.30
N ASP A 236 7.39 1.78 -17.12
CA ASP A 236 7.39 3.04 -16.38
C ASP A 236 8.82 3.45 -16.05
N TRP A 237 9.03 4.76 -15.91
CA TRP A 237 10.34 5.33 -15.63
C TRP A 237 10.98 4.76 -14.35
N TYR A 238 12.30 4.62 -14.39
CA TYR A 238 13.09 4.39 -13.18
C TYR A 238 13.46 5.73 -12.57
N PHE A 239 13.12 5.91 -11.29
CA PHE A 239 13.50 7.08 -10.50
C PHE A 239 14.56 6.67 -9.47
N PRO A 240 15.81 7.15 -9.56
CA PRO A 240 16.85 6.79 -8.60
C PRO A 240 16.56 7.32 -7.19
N SER A 241 17.10 6.64 -6.17
CA SER A 241 16.93 6.99 -4.74
C SER A 241 17.83 8.12 -4.23
N ASP A 242 18.57 8.83 -5.10
CA ASP A 242 19.34 10.00 -4.67
C ASP A 242 18.34 11.11 -4.29
N HIS A 243 18.00 11.19 -2.99
CA HIS A 243 17.12 12.15 -2.33
C HIS A 243 17.62 13.59 -2.51
N GLY A 244 17.49 14.15 -3.71
CA GLY A 244 18.03 15.47 -4.08
C GLY A 244 17.94 15.74 -5.59
N LYS A 245 19.01 16.32 -6.17
CA LYS A 245 19.08 17.00 -7.49
C LYS A 245 18.58 16.22 -8.73
N VAL A 246 18.27 14.94 -8.59
CA VAL A 246 17.80 14.06 -9.68
C VAL A 246 16.56 13.24 -9.33
N ALA A 247 15.94 13.51 -8.16
CA ALA A 247 14.64 12.95 -7.83
C ALA A 247 13.67 13.26 -8.99
N CYS A 248 12.92 12.25 -9.40
CA CYS A 248 11.96 12.31 -10.50
C CYS A 248 12.51 12.51 -11.91
N LYS A 249 13.84 12.55 -12.12
CA LYS A 249 14.39 12.51 -13.47
C LYS A 249 14.23 11.10 -14.08
N HIS A 250 13.77 11.06 -15.32
CA HIS A 250 13.55 9.82 -16.08
C HIS A 250 14.88 9.13 -16.41
N LEU A 251 15.08 7.91 -15.92
CA LEU A 251 16.16 7.03 -16.38
C LEU A 251 15.61 5.88 -17.23
N GLY A 252 16.19 5.69 -18.40
CA GLY A 252 15.87 4.66 -19.38
C GLY A 252 17.11 4.11 -20.08
N ASN A 253 16.96 3.79 -21.36
CA ASN A 253 18.08 3.54 -22.28
C ASN A 253 18.48 4.82 -23.02
N ASP A 254 19.48 4.74 -23.90
CA ASP A 254 19.95 5.82 -24.76
C ASP A 254 18.98 6.24 -25.87
N ARG A 255 17.89 5.48 -26.06
CA ARG A 255 16.82 5.79 -27.01
C ARG A 255 15.67 6.58 -26.38
N GLY A 256 15.76 6.89 -25.09
CA GLY A 256 14.67 7.54 -24.35
C GLY A 256 13.46 6.63 -24.14
N GLU A 257 13.63 5.31 -24.23
CA GLU A 257 12.56 4.35 -23.98
C GLU A 257 12.45 4.06 -22.47
N ARG A 258 11.22 3.83 -22.02
CA ARG A 258 10.93 3.41 -20.65
C ARG A 258 11.48 2.00 -20.40
N PRO A 259 12.12 1.75 -19.24
CA PRO A 259 12.70 0.46 -18.89
C PRO A 259 11.74 -0.74 -18.97
N LEU A 260 12.29 -1.91 -19.29
CA LEU A 260 11.65 -3.18 -18.96
C LEU A 260 11.64 -3.38 -17.44
N ALA A 261 10.62 -4.05 -16.92
CA ALA A 261 10.50 -4.39 -15.51
C ALA A 261 10.42 -5.91 -15.32
N ARG A 262 10.90 -6.40 -14.19
CA ARG A 262 10.76 -7.81 -13.75
C ARG A 262 10.61 -7.88 -12.24
N TRP A 263 9.99 -8.93 -11.74
CA TRP A 263 9.83 -9.15 -10.31
C TRP A 263 10.77 -10.23 -9.77
N MET A 264 11.43 -9.94 -8.66
CA MET A 264 12.41 -10.82 -8.04
C MET A 264 11.98 -11.17 -6.61
N PRO A 265 11.52 -12.40 -6.35
CA PRO A 265 11.31 -12.88 -4.99
C PRO A 265 12.61 -12.85 -4.19
N HIS A 266 12.52 -12.39 -2.96
CA HIS A 266 13.65 -12.22 -2.06
C HIS A 266 13.28 -12.52 -0.62
N VAL A 267 14.20 -13.17 0.09
CA VAL A 267 14.15 -13.35 1.54
C VAL A 267 15.28 -12.61 2.24
N ARG A 268 15.01 -12.09 3.43
CA ARG A 268 16.01 -11.38 4.24
C ARG A 268 16.51 -12.16 5.46
N GLY A 269 15.86 -13.26 5.81
CA GLY A 269 16.21 -14.07 6.97
C GLY A 269 15.73 -13.44 8.27
N ASP A 270 14.54 -12.83 8.31
CA ASP A 270 14.01 -12.28 9.57
C ASP A 270 13.51 -13.41 10.48
N LYS A 271 12.87 -14.43 9.89
CA LYS A 271 12.34 -15.60 10.59
C LYS A 271 13.26 -16.82 10.53
N VAL A 272 13.07 -17.78 11.42
CA VAL A 272 13.71 -19.12 11.40
C VAL A 272 13.50 -19.87 10.08
N THR A 273 12.43 -19.54 9.35
CA THR A 273 12.10 -20.10 8.04
C THR A 273 12.82 -19.39 6.89
N GLY A 274 13.61 -18.35 7.16
CA GLY A 274 14.26 -17.50 6.17
C GLY A 274 13.38 -16.32 5.72
N GLY A 275 12.06 -16.40 5.87
CA GLY A 275 11.10 -15.37 5.47
C GLY A 275 11.13 -14.08 6.31
N PRO A 276 10.14 -13.19 6.14
CA PRO A 276 9.08 -13.30 5.13
C PRO A 276 9.61 -13.03 3.72
N VAL A 277 8.85 -13.43 2.70
CA VAL A 277 9.19 -13.24 1.29
C VAL A 277 8.61 -11.91 0.79
N GLN A 278 9.40 -11.17 0.01
CA GLN A 278 8.94 -9.99 -0.74
C GLN A 278 9.35 -10.12 -2.20
N TRP A 279 8.52 -9.63 -3.10
CA TRP A 279 8.85 -9.50 -4.52
C TRP A 279 9.31 -8.08 -4.77
N LEU A 280 10.55 -7.92 -5.22
CA LEU A 280 11.16 -6.62 -5.47
C LEU A 280 11.27 -6.38 -6.98
N GLN A 281 10.87 -5.20 -7.44
CA GLN A 281 10.91 -4.89 -8.86
C GLN A 281 12.31 -4.42 -9.29
N GLU A 282 12.85 -5.04 -10.33
CA GLU A 282 14.00 -4.49 -11.04
C GLU A 282 13.57 -3.85 -12.34
N LYS A 283 14.22 -2.76 -12.71
CA LYS A 283 14.11 -2.16 -14.04
C LYS A 283 15.42 -2.27 -14.81
N LEU A 284 15.33 -2.52 -16.11
CA LEU A 284 16.47 -2.60 -17.01
C LEU A 284 16.88 -1.20 -17.46
N VAL A 285 17.95 -0.68 -16.87
CA VAL A 285 18.42 0.70 -17.07
C VAL A 285 19.87 0.73 -17.49
N CYS A 286 20.31 1.86 -18.05
CA CYS A 286 21.72 2.05 -18.36
C CYS A 286 22.60 2.06 -17.11
N ARG A 287 23.70 1.30 -17.12
CA ARG A 287 24.69 1.30 -16.02
C ARG A 287 25.35 2.67 -15.86
N ARG A 288 25.66 3.33 -16.97
CA ARG A 288 26.36 4.61 -17.01
C ARG A 288 25.32 5.73 -17.13
N TRP A 289 25.13 6.47 -16.04
CA TRP A 289 24.34 7.68 -16.03
C TRP A 289 25.00 8.71 -15.11
N ASN A 290 24.90 9.99 -15.47
CA ASN A 290 25.47 11.07 -14.67
C ASN A 290 24.50 11.48 -13.55
N LYS A 291 24.96 11.41 -12.29
CA LYS A 291 24.22 11.86 -11.10
C LYS A 291 23.81 13.33 -11.12
N THR A 292 24.33 14.17 -12.02
CA THR A 292 23.94 15.57 -12.14
C THR A 292 22.92 15.84 -13.27
N SER A 293 22.83 15.00 -14.30
CA SER A 293 21.97 15.26 -15.47
C SER A 293 21.06 14.12 -15.94
N ILE A 294 21.21 12.86 -15.48
CA ILE A 294 20.57 11.66 -16.07
C ILE A 294 20.48 11.74 -17.61
N VAL A 295 21.53 12.25 -18.26
CA VAL A 295 21.66 12.13 -19.71
C VAL A 295 22.45 10.85 -19.96
N VAL A 296 21.87 9.97 -20.78
CA VAL A 296 22.50 8.75 -21.24
C VAL A 296 22.90 9.00 -22.70
N ASP A 297 24.15 9.42 -22.93
CA ASP A 297 24.63 9.75 -24.28
C ASP A 297 24.69 8.51 -25.20
N THR A 298 25.13 7.38 -24.65
CA THR A 298 25.20 6.08 -25.33
C THR A 298 24.99 4.95 -24.32
N CYS A 299 24.19 3.95 -24.66
CA CYS A 299 23.95 2.77 -23.83
C CYS A 299 23.90 1.50 -24.68
N PRO A 300 25.08 0.93 -25.00
CA PRO A 300 25.15 -0.38 -25.62
C PRO A 300 24.36 -1.42 -24.81
N GLU A 301 23.80 -2.44 -25.48
CA GLU A 301 23.04 -3.50 -24.81
C GLU A 301 23.84 -4.18 -23.67
N ALA A 302 25.16 -4.30 -23.85
CA ALA A 302 26.07 -4.83 -22.83
C ALA A 302 26.19 -3.96 -21.55
N ASP A 303 25.80 -2.69 -21.61
CA ASP A 303 25.76 -1.75 -20.47
C ASP A 303 24.37 -1.69 -19.79
N LEU A 304 23.36 -2.39 -20.31
CA LEU A 304 22.05 -2.51 -19.66
C LEU A 304 22.14 -3.44 -18.45
N ILE A 305 21.63 -2.97 -17.31
CA ILE A 305 21.63 -3.73 -16.06
C ILE A 305 20.29 -3.63 -15.35
N TRP A 306 19.90 -4.74 -14.72
CA TRP A 306 18.75 -4.77 -13.82
C TRP A 306 19.11 -4.08 -12.51
N ARG A 307 18.30 -3.09 -12.12
CA ARG A 307 18.47 -2.34 -10.87
C ARG A 307 17.17 -2.22 -10.08
N PHE A 308 17.31 -2.34 -8.77
CA PHE A 308 16.33 -1.84 -7.81
C PHE A 308 16.49 -0.34 -7.59
N VAL A 309 15.47 0.29 -7.01
CA VAL A 309 15.59 1.64 -6.44
C VAL A 309 16.07 1.51 -4.99
N ASN A 310 17.37 1.27 -4.81
CA ASN A 310 17.96 0.93 -3.51
C ASN A 310 17.48 1.84 -2.36
N GLY A 311 16.84 1.24 -1.35
CA GLY A 311 16.41 1.90 -0.13
C GLY A 311 14.93 2.30 -0.13
N ILE A 312 14.33 2.41 -1.32
CA ILE A 312 12.91 2.71 -1.55
C ILE A 312 12.37 1.84 -2.69
N ASP A 313 12.84 0.59 -2.74
CA ASP A 313 12.57 -0.39 -3.79
C ASP A 313 11.05 -0.58 -4.00
N GLU A 314 10.61 -0.75 -5.24
CA GLU A 314 9.21 -1.11 -5.51
C GLU A 314 8.98 -2.55 -5.09
N THR A 315 7.97 -2.79 -4.25
CA THR A 315 7.70 -4.09 -3.62
C THR A 315 6.27 -4.56 -3.84
N MET A 316 6.10 -5.88 -3.87
CA MET A 316 4.82 -6.56 -3.68
C MET A 316 4.98 -7.71 -2.69
N LEU A 317 3.94 -7.94 -1.90
CA LEU A 317 3.84 -9.10 -1.02
C LEU A 317 3.29 -10.30 -1.81
N PRO A 318 3.52 -11.54 -1.32
CA PRO A 318 2.94 -12.73 -1.92
C PRO A 318 1.43 -12.66 -2.14
N CYS A 319 0.67 -12.11 -1.18
CA CYS A 319 -0.79 -11.96 -1.30
C CYS A 319 -1.19 -11.03 -2.45
N GLU A 320 -0.30 -10.11 -2.84
CA GLU A 320 -0.56 -9.10 -3.87
C GLU A 320 -0.19 -9.60 -5.25
N ILE A 321 1.09 -9.96 -5.45
CA ILE A 321 1.58 -10.42 -6.76
C ILE A 321 0.91 -11.74 -7.17
N GLY A 322 0.42 -12.50 -6.20
CA GLY A 322 -0.40 -13.69 -6.41
C GLY A 322 -1.74 -13.43 -7.13
N LEU A 323 -2.22 -12.18 -7.17
CA LEU A 323 -3.37 -11.76 -7.98
C LEU A 323 -3.05 -11.73 -9.47
N PHE A 324 -1.77 -11.64 -9.85
CA PHE A 324 -1.32 -11.55 -11.24
C PHE A 324 -0.61 -12.82 -11.73
N VAL A 325 0.24 -13.42 -10.89
CA VAL A 325 0.94 -14.68 -11.20
C VAL A 325 0.53 -15.79 -10.25
N HIS A 326 0.45 -17.01 -10.75
CA HIS A 326 0.05 -18.18 -9.97
C HIS A 326 1.26 -18.88 -9.35
N PHE A 327 1.21 -19.10 -8.04
CA PHE A 327 2.13 -19.94 -7.28
C PHE A 327 1.45 -20.47 -6.01
N ASN A 328 2.03 -21.53 -5.44
CA ASN A 328 1.64 -22.05 -4.14
C ASN A 328 2.52 -21.44 -3.05
N VAL A 329 2.03 -21.43 -1.81
CA VAL A 329 2.78 -20.96 -0.64
C VAL A 329 2.82 -22.07 0.40
N SER A 330 4.00 -22.34 0.97
CA SER A 330 4.14 -23.30 2.05
C SER A 330 3.41 -22.82 3.32
N ALA A 331 3.22 -23.71 4.30
CA ALA A 331 2.73 -23.33 5.62
C ALA A 331 3.61 -22.26 6.33
N THR A 332 4.83 -22.03 5.84
CA THR A 332 5.80 -21.07 6.37
C THR A 332 5.94 -19.79 5.54
N GLY A 333 5.02 -19.54 4.59
CA GLY A 333 5.02 -18.31 3.80
C GLY A 333 6.01 -18.28 2.63
N ILE A 334 6.54 -19.44 2.21
CA ILE A 334 7.54 -19.52 1.12
C ILE A 334 6.86 -19.94 -0.19
N PRO A 335 6.94 -19.11 -1.27
CA PRO A 335 6.40 -19.47 -2.58
C PRO A 335 7.11 -20.67 -3.23
N PHE A 336 6.33 -21.50 -3.92
CA PHE A 336 6.81 -22.65 -4.69
C PHE A 336 5.86 -22.99 -5.85
N GLY A 337 6.24 -24.00 -6.65
CA GLY A 337 5.36 -24.58 -7.67
C GLY A 337 5.54 -24.04 -9.09
N CYS A 338 6.52 -23.16 -9.32
CA CYS A 338 6.89 -22.73 -10.68
C CYS A 338 8.42 -22.68 -10.85
N GLN A 339 8.87 -22.69 -12.11
CA GLN A 339 10.30 -22.77 -12.43
C GLN A 339 11.06 -21.54 -11.88
N GLY A 340 12.18 -21.78 -11.22
CA GLY A 340 12.98 -20.75 -10.56
C GLY A 340 12.91 -20.79 -9.03
N PHE A 341 11.92 -21.48 -8.46
CA PHE A 341 11.76 -21.67 -7.01
C PHE A 341 12.40 -22.95 -6.45
N GLU A 342 12.97 -23.82 -7.29
CA GLU A 342 13.47 -25.15 -6.87
C GLU A 342 14.52 -25.06 -5.76
N LYS A 343 15.31 -23.98 -5.77
CA LYS A 343 16.36 -23.70 -4.77
C LYS A 343 16.04 -22.53 -3.84
N PHE A 344 14.80 -22.06 -3.84
CA PHE A 344 14.34 -20.94 -3.03
C PHE A 344 13.71 -21.45 -1.73
N ASN A 345 14.52 -22.09 -0.89
CA ASN A 345 14.06 -22.71 0.35
C ASN A 345 15.21 -22.87 1.36
N MET A 346 14.86 -23.16 2.62
CA MET A 346 15.81 -23.29 3.73
C MET A 346 16.93 -24.32 3.50
N GLU A 347 16.62 -25.42 2.82
CA GLU A 347 17.61 -26.44 2.46
C GLU A 347 18.75 -25.83 1.63
N HIS A 348 18.40 -25.08 0.57
CA HIS A 348 19.38 -24.45 -0.32
C HIS A 348 19.97 -23.14 0.23
N TRP A 349 19.28 -22.49 1.16
CA TRP A 349 19.79 -21.34 1.92
C TRP A 349 20.85 -21.75 2.94
N GLY A 350 20.87 -23.02 3.36
CA GLY A 350 21.90 -23.59 4.23
C GLY A 350 21.81 -23.13 5.68
N GLY A 351 20.63 -22.68 6.12
CA GLY A 351 20.42 -22.15 7.46
C GLY A 351 21.12 -20.81 7.71
N PHE A 352 21.37 -20.51 8.98
CA PHE A 352 21.99 -19.27 9.44
C PHE A 352 23.45 -19.48 9.83
N ASP A 353 24.27 -18.48 9.54
CA ASP A 353 25.65 -18.37 10.01
C ASP A 353 25.63 -17.95 11.49
N PRO A 354 26.19 -18.74 12.42
CA PRO A 354 26.16 -18.41 13.84
C PRO A 354 27.02 -17.18 14.21
N ALA A 355 28.01 -16.81 13.40
CA ALA A 355 28.83 -15.61 13.64
C ALA A 355 28.14 -14.33 13.15
N THR A 356 27.46 -14.39 12.01
CA THR A 356 26.84 -13.20 11.39
C THR A 356 25.32 -13.14 11.53
N GLY A 357 24.66 -14.23 11.93
CA GLY A 357 23.20 -14.37 11.97
C GLY A 357 22.53 -14.36 10.59
N PHE A 358 23.26 -14.17 9.50
CA PHE A 358 22.67 -14.12 8.17
C PHE A 358 22.51 -15.52 7.56
N ILE A 359 21.61 -15.63 6.59
CA ILE A 359 21.49 -16.83 5.74
C ILE A 359 22.85 -17.13 5.09
N ARG A 360 23.34 -18.38 5.23
CA ARG A 360 24.67 -18.79 4.76
C ARG A 360 24.83 -18.62 3.25
N ASN A 361 23.89 -19.18 2.48
CA ASN A 361 23.93 -19.12 1.02
C ASN A 361 23.15 -17.89 0.52
N HIS A 362 23.66 -16.69 0.83
CA HIS A 362 22.99 -15.42 0.52
C HIS A 362 22.64 -15.23 -0.97
N TRP A 363 23.37 -15.88 -1.87
CA TRP A 363 23.10 -15.90 -3.31
C TRP A 363 21.82 -16.65 -3.69
N ASN A 364 21.38 -17.62 -2.89
CA ASN A 364 20.17 -18.41 -3.13
C ASN A 364 18.90 -17.76 -2.54
N ARG A 365 19.04 -16.59 -1.90
CA ARG A 365 17.90 -15.76 -1.43
C ARG A 365 17.11 -15.10 -2.56
N TRP A 366 17.47 -15.40 -3.81
CA TRP A 366 16.80 -14.95 -5.02
C TRP A 366 16.48 -16.18 -5.87
N THR A 367 15.39 -16.12 -6.63
CA THR A 367 15.06 -17.14 -7.62
C THR A 367 16.12 -17.26 -8.71
N LYS A 368 16.30 -18.49 -9.22
CA LYS A 368 17.33 -18.79 -10.22
C LYS A 368 16.88 -19.85 -11.22
N ILE A 369 17.23 -19.65 -12.48
CA ILE A 369 17.14 -20.67 -13.54
C ILE A 369 18.53 -20.83 -14.13
N ASN A 370 19.02 -22.07 -14.25
CA ASN A 370 20.36 -22.39 -14.75
C ASN A 370 21.47 -21.60 -14.03
N GLY A 371 21.34 -21.43 -12.71
CA GLY A 371 22.29 -20.71 -11.86
C GLY A 371 22.25 -19.18 -11.96
N ARG A 372 21.44 -18.61 -12.86
CA ARG A 372 21.31 -17.16 -13.06
C ARG A 372 20.08 -16.61 -12.36
N ARG A 373 20.22 -15.43 -11.75
CA ARG A 373 19.11 -14.70 -11.12
C ARG A 373 18.10 -14.24 -12.17
N VAL A 374 16.86 -14.67 -12.02
CA VAL A 374 15.76 -14.39 -12.96
C VAL A 374 14.41 -14.41 -12.23
N GLU A 375 13.45 -13.66 -12.74
CA GLU A 375 12.05 -13.77 -12.34
C GLU A 375 11.58 -15.23 -12.52
N PRO A 376 10.91 -15.83 -11.52
CA PRO A 376 10.40 -17.19 -11.66
C PRO A 376 9.37 -17.26 -12.78
N LEU A 377 9.37 -18.35 -13.56
CA LEU A 377 8.44 -18.55 -14.68
C LEU A 377 7.11 -19.13 -14.18
N CYS A 378 6.42 -18.34 -13.36
CA CYS A 378 5.08 -18.64 -12.90
C CYS A 378 4.05 -18.31 -14.00
N PRO A 379 3.04 -19.18 -14.22
CA PRO A 379 1.95 -18.87 -15.14
C PRO A 379 1.09 -17.73 -14.61
N SER A 380 0.25 -17.13 -15.47
CA SER A 380 -0.72 -16.11 -15.06
C SER A 380 -1.73 -16.66 -14.05
N GLN A 381 -2.23 -15.79 -13.16
CA GLN A 381 -3.28 -16.13 -12.20
C GLN A 381 -4.64 -16.25 -12.89
N THR A 382 -5.13 -17.48 -13.07
CA THR A 382 -6.38 -17.77 -13.78
C THR A 382 -7.61 -17.89 -12.89
N LEU A 383 -7.50 -17.72 -11.57
CA LEU A 383 -8.66 -17.69 -10.68
C LEU A 383 -9.66 -16.62 -11.15
N ALA A 384 -10.95 -16.94 -11.14
CA ALA A 384 -12.05 -16.01 -11.33
C ALA A 384 -13.05 -16.20 -10.19
N GLU A 385 -13.61 -15.11 -9.67
CA GLU A 385 -14.60 -15.13 -8.59
C GLU A 385 -15.70 -14.11 -8.89
N PRO A 386 -16.95 -14.54 -9.13
CA PRO A 386 -17.37 -15.93 -9.34
C PRO A 386 -16.65 -16.59 -10.54
N PRO A 387 -16.67 -17.93 -10.69
CA PRO A 387 -15.96 -18.62 -11.77
C PRO A 387 -16.34 -18.21 -13.21
N SER A 388 -17.48 -17.52 -13.38
CA SER A 388 -17.94 -16.96 -14.65
C SER A 388 -17.32 -15.62 -15.03
N ASP A 389 -16.63 -14.96 -14.10
CA ASP A 389 -16.02 -13.65 -14.30
C ASP A 389 -14.64 -13.73 -14.96
N GLN A 390 -14.05 -12.55 -15.18
CA GLN A 390 -12.69 -12.44 -15.70
C GLN A 390 -11.65 -13.00 -14.72
N PRO A 391 -10.61 -13.68 -15.22
CA PRO A 391 -9.45 -14.05 -14.42
C PRO A 391 -8.79 -12.85 -13.73
N LEU A 392 -8.26 -13.04 -12.51
CA LEU A 392 -7.64 -11.97 -11.73
C LEU A 392 -6.53 -11.23 -12.50
N HIS A 393 -5.68 -11.95 -13.25
CA HIS A 393 -4.60 -11.32 -14.00
C HIS A 393 -5.09 -10.38 -15.10
N GLU A 394 -6.22 -10.71 -15.76
CA GLU A 394 -6.83 -9.84 -16.78
C GLU A 394 -7.44 -8.59 -16.14
N ILE A 395 -8.00 -8.71 -14.93
CA ILE A 395 -8.50 -7.56 -14.17
C ILE A 395 -7.34 -6.62 -13.79
N VAL A 396 -6.20 -7.17 -13.35
CA VAL A 396 -4.98 -6.40 -13.09
C VAL A 396 -4.51 -5.68 -14.34
N GLU A 397 -4.46 -6.35 -15.49
CA GLU A 397 -4.06 -5.74 -16.77
C GLU A 397 -5.00 -4.60 -17.18
N HIS A 398 -6.31 -4.81 -17.05
CA HIS A 398 -7.34 -3.84 -17.34
C HIS A 398 -7.23 -2.59 -16.46
N PHE A 399 -6.96 -2.75 -15.15
CA PHE A 399 -6.70 -1.63 -14.25
C PHE A 399 -5.35 -0.95 -14.52
N ALA A 400 -4.35 -1.69 -15.01
CA ALA A 400 -3.07 -1.14 -15.42
C ALA A 400 -3.12 -0.30 -16.71
N ASP A 401 -4.13 -0.50 -17.57
CA ASP A 401 -4.30 0.23 -18.82
C ASP A 401 -4.69 1.69 -18.58
N ARG A 402 -5.68 1.93 -17.70
CA ARG A 402 -6.21 3.28 -17.41
C ARG A 402 -6.62 3.42 -15.95
N THR A 403 -6.39 4.59 -15.37
CA THR A 403 -6.81 4.86 -13.99
C THR A 403 -8.32 4.87 -13.84
N GLU A 404 -9.08 5.30 -14.87
CA GLU A 404 -10.54 5.30 -14.82
C GLU A 404 -11.12 3.90 -14.67
N ASN A 405 -10.59 2.91 -15.41
CA ASN A 405 -11.01 1.50 -15.32
C ASN A 405 -10.96 0.98 -13.87
N TRP A 406 -9.95 1.42 -13.12
CA TRP A 406 -9.80 1.06 -11.72
C TRP A 406 -10.73 1.87 -10.82
N LEU A 407 -10.76 3.20 -10.95
CA LEU A 407 -11.53 4.05 -10.04
C LEU A 407 -13.04 3.80 -10.09
N GLU A 408 -13.57 3.44 -11.27
CA GLU A 408 -14.97 3.06 -11.44
C GLU A 408 -15.38 1.88 -10.54
N VAL A 409 -14.45 0.97 -10.25
CA VAL A 409 -14.66 -0.16 -9.32
C VAL A 409 -14.22 0.20 -7.91
N PHE A 410 -13.09 0.88 -7.75
CA PHE A 410 -12.51 1.20 -6.44
C PHE A 410 -13.44 2.01 -5.56
N PHE A 411 -14.11 3.04 -6.11
CA PHE A 411 -14.99 3.93 -5.34
C PHE A 411 -16.15 3.17 -4.68
N PRO A 412 -16.99 2.43 -5.44
CA PRO A 412 -18.05 1.63 -4.80
C PRO A 412 -17.51 0.51 -3.91
N THR A 413 -16.37 -0.11 -4.25
CA THR A 413 -15.78 -1.14 -3.37
C THR A 413 -15.30 -0.56 -2.04
N LEU A 414 -14.68 0.63 -2.05
CA LEU A 414 -14.27 1.32 -0.82
C LEU A 414 -15.48 1.66 0.06
N GLU A 415 -16.57 2.15 -0.54
CA GLU A 415 -17.81 2.44 0.19
C GLU A 415 -18.45 1.18 0.78
N LYS A 416 -18.46 0.08 0.02
CA LYS A 416 -18.89 -1.25 0.50
C LYS A 416 -18.01 -1.73 1.66
N MET A 417 -16.69 -1.56 1.56
CA MET A 417 -15.74 -1.86 2.65
C MET A 417 -16.08 -1.07 3.92
N LEU A 418 -16.29 0.24 3.76
CA LEU A 418 -16.60 1.16 4.86
C LEU A 418 -18.01 0.98 5.44
N ALA A 419 -18.86 0.16 4.83
CA ALA A 419 -20.15 -0.25 5.35
C ALA A 419 -20.11 -1.64 6.02
N ASN A 420 -18.96 -2.32 6.01
CA ASN A 420 -18.86 -3.64 6.64
C ASN A 420 -19.17 -3.53 8.14
N GLY A 421 -20.00 -4.43 8.66
CA GLY A 421 -20.54 -4.27 10.01
C GLY A 421 -22.05 -4.11 10.05
N TYR A 422 -22.62 -3.54 9.00
CA TYR A 422 -23.95 -2.96 9.00
C TYR A 422 -24.84 -3.64 7.95
N ALA A 423 -26.12 -3.81 8.29
CA ALA A 423 -27.12 -4.29 7.36
C ALA A 423 -27.62 -3.16 6.44
N ASP A 424 -28.29 -3.53 5.35
CA ASP A 424 -28.93 -2.57 4.47
C ASP A 424 -29.93 -1.70 5.25
N GLY A 425 -29.72 -0.38 5.21
CA GLY A 425 -30.56 0.60 5.91
C GLY A 425 -30.07 1.00 7.31
N ASP A 426 -29.07 0.33 7.88
CA ASP A 426 -28.47 0.74 9.16
C ASP A 426 -27.69 2.06 9.04
N LEU A 427 -27.10 2.29 7.87
CA LEU A 427 -26.38 3.52 7.54
C LEU A 427 -27.20 4.37 6.58
N GLN A 428 -27.12 5.69 6.75
CA GLN A 428 -27.83 6.67 5.93
C GLN A 428 -26.83 7.56 5.21
N ALA A 429 -27.16 7.98 3.98
CA ALA A 429 -26.35 8.98 3.29
C ALA A 429 -26.22 10.24 4.15
N ALA A 430 -24.99 10.74 4.32
CA ALA A 430 -24.78 11.97 5.06
C ALA A 430 -25.48 13.13 4.33
N PRO A 431 -26.07 14.10 5.07
CA PRO A 431 -26.70 15.25 4.45
C PRO A 431 -25.73 15.98 3.53
N ALA A 432 -26.18 16.33 2.32
CA ALA A 432 -25.37 17.13 1.38
C ALA A 432 -25.03 18.51 1.97
N GLU A 433 -25.91 19.04 2.83
CA GLU A 433 -25.69 20.25 3.59
C GLU A 433 -24.52 20.08 4.57
N GLY A 434 -23.43 20.80 4.34
CA GLY A 434 -22.20 20.74 5.14
C GLY A 434 -21.14 19.75 4.64
N MET A 435 -21.52 18.83 3.73
CA MET A 435 -20.60 17.91 3.05
C MET A 435 -20.18 18.42 1.66
N SER A 436 -20.86 19.45 1.16
CA SER A 436 -20.63 20.07 -0.15
C SER A 436 -20.31 21.56 -0.01
N GLY A 437 -19.70 22.13 -1.06
CA GLY A 437 -19.33 23.54 -1.09
C GLY A 437 -18.17 23.90 -0.16
N VAL A 438 -17.44 22.94 0.40
CA VAL A 438 -16.22 23.21 1.19
C VAL A 438 -15.00 22.99 0.31
N SER A 439 -14.20 24.03 0.15
CA SER A 439 -12.91 23.98 -0.55
C SER A 439 -11.79 24.21 0.45
N CYS A 440 -10.89 23.22 0.58
CA CYS A 440 -9.68 23.30 1.39
C CYS A 440 -8.48 23.27 0.45
N PRO A 441 -8.05 24.43 -0.12
CA PRO A 441 -6.95 24.45 -1.06
C PRO A 441 -5.66 23.96 -0.41
N PHE A 442 -4.87 23.21 -1.17
CA PHE A 442 -3.57 22.72 -0.72
C PHE A 442 -2.70 23.89 -0.25
N GLN A 443 -2.18 23.75 0.96
CA GLN A 443 -1.24 24.68 1.54
C GLN A 443 0.15 24.04 1.55
N ASN A 444 1.18 24.86 1.37
CA ASN A 444 2.57 24.39 1.46
C ASN A 444 2.83 23.85 2.88
N GLU A 445 3.13 22.54 3.00
CA GLU A 445 3.39 21.88 4.28
C GLU A 445 4.53 22.55 5.07
N ASP A 446 5.58 23.04 4.39
CA ASP A 446 6.68 23.73 5.05
C ASP A 446 6.25 25.08 5.61
N ASP A 447 5.38 25.81 4.93
CA ASP A 447 4.85 27.08 5.44
C ASP A 447 3.98 26.86 6.68
N ILE A 448 3.14 25.83 6.67
CA ILE A 448 2.33 25.44 7.82
C ILE A 448 3.22 24.99 8.98
N ARG A 449 4.24 24.15 8.73
CA ARG A 449 5.17 23.67 9.76
C ARG A 449 5.90 24.82 10.44
N HIS A 450 6.45 25.74 9.67
CA HIS A 450 7.19 26.90 10.18
C HIS A 450 6.28 28.04 10.69
N GLY A 451 4.95 27.88 10.60
CA GLY A 451 3.99 28.85 11.13
C GLY A 451 3.86 30.12 10.31
N ARG A 452 4.25 30.05 9.05
CA ARG A 452 4.12 31.14 8.08
C ARG A 452 2.69 31.24 7.56
N THR A 453 1.94 30.14 7.59
CA THR A 453 0.53 30.08 7.16
C THR A 453 -0.30 29.18 8.08
N GLN A 454 -1.63 29.20 7.90
CA GLN A 454 -2.59 28.29 8.54
C GLN A 454 -3.41 27.59 7.45
N TYR A 455 -3.93 26.40 7.75
CA TYR A 455 -4.91 25.77 6.88
C TYR A 455 -6.18 26.61 6.86
N THR A 456 -6.70 26.87 5.68
CA THR A 456 -7.97 27.57 5.49
C THR A 456 -8.87 26.71 4.61
N CYS A 457 -10.13 26.62 5.01
CA CYS A 457 -11.18 26.02 4.20
C CYS A 457 -12.28 27.05 4.04
N THR A 458 -12.77 27.24 2.82
CA THR A 458 -13.83 28.18 2.50
C THR A 458 -15.09 27.41 2.16
N ARG A 459 -16.24 27.89 2.65
CA ARG A 459 -17.54 27.42 2.21
C ARG A 459 -18.05 28.35 1.11
N SER A 460 -18.29 27.82 -0.09
CA SER A 460 -18.89 28.51 -1.24
C SER A 460 -20.39 28.66 -1.10
#